data_AF-A0A7J6AA94-F1
#
_entry.id   AF-A0A7J6AA94-F1
#
_cell.length_a   1.000
_cell.length_b   1.000
_cell.length_c   1.000
_cell.angle_alpha   90.00
_cell.angle_beta   90.00
_cell.angle_gamma   90.00
#
_symmetry.space_group_name_H-M   'P 1'
#
loop_
_entity.id
_entity.type
_entity.pdbx_description
1 polymer ?
#
loop_
_entity_poly.entity_id
_entity_poly.type
_entity_poly.pdbx_seq_one_letter_code
_entity_poly.pdbx_strand_id
1 'polypeptide(L)'
;MPQSNQLHVTICPKAKRPKPICIGPDKYKCQFCNRKGEYAALVAHIQTHEKTAIEFQEKKIYKCNLGCSKSSHYHCCSCKKTIISRNYFTEHIHKCGLSLNMQVPSLCTSSMVPSTTTALCNNSAPPNNTSVTICSDSNGSDPQCSEDSVTGSLNVLGIKVKSASPPSLPASLTAPVTPSNSQDILMSVNPTHNICAGSLKVLTSRPKRITCCFCNLILNKKNIKVHIQRRHMSANPDLLQTNGLSHTHAASGNMEDLVAEGITLKMLNDARETVMSSPLGVIKTPMILWSQTTLPLHVPCNAYLKLENMQKTGSFKIRGVANQFARRSSGGHFVTLSAGNYGKSFAYASKHYRTKGKVVMPENAPISRALLIQSFGIEVERVPTPCLMDVISRCVQEEKMTFLHSYNDLDLITGHASVGFEILEALPYPDVVVVCCGGGGLLAGVAAAIKLSGCEDTRIYGVEPEGACTMYKSFIEKKPVGMDSKSIASGLAPPFAGALPYALCQKYVEEMVLVTDDEIKSAVCALYKAGLVVEPSGSAAFAALVNNRIPDITGRNVVVILSGGNIAKDELTSFLD
;
A
#
# COMPACT_ATOMS: atom_id res chain seq x y z
N MET A 1 11.81 -34.55 -30.77
CA MET A 1 10.68 -33.87 -31.43
C MET A 1 9.60 -33.59 -30.38
N PRO A 2 9.08 -32.36 -30.24
CA PRO A 2 7.88 -32.10 -29.42
C PRO A 2 6.64 -32.80 -29.99
N GLN A 3 5.68 -33.14 -29.14
CA GLN A 3 4.50 -33.92 -29.53
C GLN A 3 3.53 -33.12 -30.41
N SER A 4 2.99 -33.75 -31.44
CA SER A 4 2.52 -33.11 -32.68
C SER A 4 1.07 -32.61 -32.67
N ASN A 5 0.50 -32.21 -31.52
CA ASN A 5 -0.93 -31.87 -31.43
C ASN A 5 -1.31 -30.64 -30.56
N GLN A 6 -0.34 -29.91 -29.99
CA GLN A 6 -0.62 -28.59 -29.40
C GLN A 6 -0.44 -27.48 -30.45
N LEU A 7 -1.51 -26.73 -30.72
CA LEU A 7 -1.48 -25.58 -31.61
C LEU A 7 -0.92 -24.36 -30.88
N HIS A 8 0.17 -23.80 -31.40
CA HIS A 8 0.85 -22.65 -30.84
C HIS A 8 0.14 -21.32 -31.17
N VAL A 9 -1.11 -21.19 -30.74
CA VAL A 9 -1.91 -19.96 -30.90
C VAL A 9 -1.58 -18.98 -29.77
N THR A 10 -0.72 -18.00 -30.00
CA THR A 10 -0.50 -16.92 -29.03
C THR A 10 -1.42 -15.73 -29.32
N ILE A 11 -2.34 -15.45 -28.39
CA ILE A 11 -3.26 -14.32 -28.42
C ILE A 11 -2.99 -13.43 -27.20
N CYS A 12 -2.97 -12.10 -27.38
CA CYS A 12 -2.90 -11.14 -26.28
C CYS A 12 -4.03 -10.11 -26.37
N PRO A 13 -4.57 -9.59 -25.24
CA PRO A 13 -5.51 -8.47 -25.27
C PRO A 13 -4.86 -7.22 -25.89
N LYS A 14 -5.60 -6.48 -26.72
CA LYS A 14 -5.10 -5.32 -27.46
C LYS A 14 -4.48 -4.23 -26.57
N ALA A 15 -5.01 -4.06 -25.35
CA ALA A 15 -4.51 -3.12 -24.34
C ALA A 15 -3.26 -3.59 -23.58
N LYS A 16 -2.85 -4.87 -23.65
CA LYS A 16 -1.70 -5.41 -22.89
C LYS A 16 -0.52 -5.68 -23.82
N ARG A 17 0.59 -4.95 -23.63
CA ARG A 17 1.86 -5.27 -24.30
C ARG A 17 2.42 -6.60 -23.77
N PRO A 18 2.81 -7.55 -24.65
CA PRO A 18 3.47 -8.79 -24.25
C PRO A 18 4.83 -8.54 -23.60
N LYS A 19 5.25 -9.44 -22.69
CA LYS A 19 6.52 -9.34 -21.94
C LYS A 19 7.37 -10.62 -22.10
N PRO A 20 8.70 -10.55 -21.90
CA PRO A 20 9.53 -11.74 -21.76
C PRO A 20 9.09 -12.60 -20.57
N ILE A 21 9.09 -13.93 -20.74
CA ILE A 21 8.77 -14.89 -19.66
C ILE A 21 10.07 -15.25 -18.93
N CYS A 22 10.11 -15.09 -17.60
CA CYS A 22 11.25 -15.52 -16.79
C CYS A 22 11.41 -17.06 -16.81
N ILE A 23 12.65 -17.54 -16.87
CA ILE A 23 13.01 -18.98 -16.84
C ILE A 23 14.21 -19.28 -15.93
N GLY A 24 14.59 -18.34 -15.07
CA GLY A 24 15.70 -18.45 -14.11
C GLY A 24 16.30 -17.08 -13.79
N PRO A 25 17.27 -16.99 -12.87
CA PRO A 25 17.97 -15.74 -12.54
C PRO A 25 18.48 -15.06 -13.81
N ASP A 26 18.02 -13.82 -14.04
CA ASP A 26 18.29 -12.93 -15.17
C ASP A 26 18.09 -13.51 -16.58
N LYS A 27 17.42 -14.67 -16.68
CA LYS A 27 17.24 -15.43 -17.91
C LYS A 27 15.77 -15.45 -18.29
N TYR A 28 15.47 -14.86 -19.44
CA TYR A 28 14.11 -14.76 -19.98
C TYR A 28 14.02 -15.48 -21.35
N LYS A 29 12.78 -15.79 -21.78
CA LYS A 29 12.43 -16.28 -23.11
C LYS A 29 11.38 -15.39 -23.77
N CYS A 30 11.40 -15.35 -25.10
CA CYS A 30 10.28 -14.81 -25.88
C CYS A 30 9.04 -15.72 -25.72
N GLN A 31 7.85 -15.14 -25.68
CA GLN A 31 6.58 -15.89 -25.68
C GLN A 31 6.09 -16.31 -27.07
N PHE A 32 6.77 -15.88 -28.14
CA PHE A 32 6.38 -16.10 -29.55
C PHE A 32 7.35 -16.99 -30.35
N CYS A 33 8.56 -17.23 -29.83
CA CYS A 33 9.61 -18.03 -30.47
C CYS A 33 10.60 -18.58 -29.43
N ASN A 34 11.52 -19.44 -29.87
CA ASN A 34 12.51 -20.09 -28.98
C ASN A 34 13.67 -19.18 -28.49
N ARG A 35 13.65 -17.86 -28.75
CA ARG A 35 14.74 -16.95 -28.36
C ARG A 35 14.80 -16.76 -26.84
N LYS A 36 16.00 -16.89 -26.27
CA LYS A 36 16.33 -16.61 -24.87
C LYS A 36 17.30 -15.42 -24.77
N GLY A 37 17.41 -14.82 -23.58
CA GLY A 37 18.34 -13.73 -23.32
C GLY A 37 17.91 -12.84 -22.15
N GLU A 38 18.53 -11.67 -22.05
CA GLU A 38 18.20 -10.62 -21.09
C GLU A 38 16.85 -9.96 -21.39
N TYR A 39 16.23 -9.36 -20.37
CA TYR A 39 14.92 -8.73 -20.45
C TYR A 39 14.85 -7.62 -21.51
N ALA A 40 15.80 -6.67 -21.50
CA ALA A 40 15.80 -5.52 -22.42
C ALA A 40 15.92 -5.95 -23.89
N ALA A 41 16.84 -6.87 -24.19
CA ALA A 41 17.03 -7.41 -25.54
C ALA A 41 15.78 -8.17 -26.03
N LEU A 42 15.09 -8.88 -25.13
CA LEU A 42 13.83 -9.57 -25.45
C LEU A 42 12.62 -8.65 -25.56
N VAL A 43 12.57 -7.51 -24.86
CA VAL A 43 11.54 -6.47 -25.08
C VAL A 43 11.67 -5.88 -26.49
N ALA A 44 12.88 -5.50 -26.91
CA ALA A 44 13.13 -5.02 -28.27
C ALA A 44 12.79 -6.09 -29.33
N HIS A 45 13.13 -7.36 -29.07
CA HIS A 45 12.75 -8.47 -29.96
C HIS A 45 11.24 -8.72 -30.00
N ILE A 46 10.51 -8.56 -28.89
CA ILE A 46 9.05 -8.75 -28.86
C ILE A 46 8.34 -7.78 -29.81
N GLN A 47 8.84 -6.54 -29.94
CA GLN A 47 8.31 -5.56 -30.89
C GLN A 47 8.44 -6.01 -32.37
N THR A 48 9.38 -6.89 -32.72
CA THR A 48 9.46 -7.43 -34.10
C THR A 48 8.30 -8.38 -34.40
N HIS A 49 7.77 -9.08 -33.39
CA HIS A 49 6.58 -9.92 -33.54
C HIS A 49 5.31 -9.07 -33.66
N GLU A 50 5.21 -7.96 -32.90
CA GLU A 50 4.07 -7.02 -32.97
C GLU A 50 3.85 -6.46 -34.38
N LYS A 51 4.92 -6.14 -35.12
CA LYS A 51 4.83 -5.71 -36.54
C LYS A 51 4.15 -6.74 -37.45
N THR A 52 4.15 -8.02 -37.06
CA THR A 52 3.52 -9.12 -37.81
C THR A 52 2.21 -9.62 -37.18
N ALA A 53 1.79 -9.07 -36.05
CA ALA A 53 0.51 -9.43 -35.42
C ALA A 53 -0.68 -8.96 -36.29
N ILE A 54 -1.81 -9.63 -36.14
CA ILE A 54 -3.10 -9.25 -36.74
C ILE A 54 -4.01 -8.81 -35.59
N GLU A 55 -4.61 -7.63 -35.70
CA GLU A 55 -5.63 -7.17 -34.75
C GLU A 55 -7.01 -7.68 -35.18
N PHE A 56 -7.77 -8.24 -34.26
CA PHE A 56 -9.13 -8.72 -34.48
C PHE A 56 -9.92 -8.54 -33.18
N GLN A 57 -10.92 -7.65 -33.20
CA GLN A 57 -11.59 -7.16 -31.97
C GLN A 57 -10.53 -6.66 -30.94
N GLU A 58 -10.78 -6.83 -29.65
CA GLU A 58 -9.84 -6.46 -28.57
C GLU A 58 -8.68 -7.46 -28.38
N LYS A 59 -8.26 -8.15 -29.44
CA LYS A 59 -7.23 -9.20 -29.40
C LYS A 59 -6.20 -9.01 -30.51
N LYS A 60 -4.93 -9.29 -30.19
CA LYS A 60 -3.81 -9.39 -31.12
C LYS A 60 -3.41 -10.85 -31.26
N ILE A 61 -3.37 -11.33 -32.50
CA ILE A 61 -3.01 -12.70 -32.85
C ILE A 61 -1.64 -12.68 -33.51
N TYR A 62 -0.70 -13.44 -32.96
CA TYR A 62 0.69 -13.41 -33.38
C TYR A 62 1.03 -14.53 -34.35
N LYS A 63 2.03 -14.28 -35.20
CA LYS A 63 2.55 -15.26 -36.15
C LYS A 63 3.36 -16.32 -35.42
N CYS A 64 3.20 -17.60 -35.77
CA CYS A 64 3.90 -18.67 -35.09
C CYS A 64 5.36 -18.77 -35.55
N ASN A 65 6.30 -18.75 -34.60
CA ASN A 65 7.74 -18.84 -34.83
C ASN A 65 8.39 -19.91 -33.93
N LEU A 66 7.66 -21.00 -33.65
CA LEU A 66 8.11 -22.15 -32.83
C LEU A 66 8.51 -23.38 -33.66
N GLY A 67 8.48 -23.31 -35.00
CA GLY A 67 9.04 -24.34 -35.90
C GLY A 67 8.08 -25.46 -36.33
N CYS A 68 6.79 -25.38 -35.98
CA CYS A 68 5.75 -26.35 -36.36
C CYS A 68 5.41 -26.40 -37.87
N SER A 69 6.03 -25.56 -38.71
CA SER A 69 5.99 -25.67 -40.18
C SER A 69 7.20 -25.00 -40.82
N LYS A 70 7.58 -25.45 -42.01
CA LYS A 70 8.69 -24.88 -42.82
C LYS A 70 8.41 -23.44 -43.28
N SER A 71 7.14 -23.04 -43.40
CA SER A 71 6.73 -21.70 -43.84
C SER A 71 6.17 -20.90 -42.67
N SER A 72 6.52 -19.61 -42.57
CA SER A 72 6.07 -18.73 -41.50
C SER A 72 4.56 -18.42 -41.63
N HIS A 73 3.76 -18.75 -40.60
CA HIS A 73 2.30 -18.89 -40.69
C HIS A 73 1.55 -18.44 -39.42
N TYR A 74 0.22 -18.41 -39.49
CA TYR A 74 -0.70 -18.20 -38.38
C TYR A 74 -1.53 -19.47 -38.16
N HIS A 75 -2.03 -19.68 -36.93
CA HIS A 75 -2.95 -20.75 -36.58
C HIS A 75 -4.32 -20.17 -36.20
N CYS A 76 -5.41 -20.71 -36.74
CA CYS A 76 -6.76 -20.32 -36.35
C CYS A 76 -7.15 -20.99 -35.04
N CYS A 77 -7.52 -20.20 -34.04
CA CYS A 77 -7.97 -20.67 -32.72
C CYS A 77 -9.29 -21.44 -32.74
N SER A 78 -10.17 -21.17 -33.71
CA SER A 78 -11.48 -21.82 -33.85
C SER A 78 -11.34 -23.14 -34.61
N CYS A 79 -11.18 -23.09 -35.94
CA CYS A 79 -11.15 -24.30 -36.78
C CYS A 79 -9.77 -24.98 -36.93
N LYS A 80 -8.78 -24.62 -36.11
CA LYS A 80 -7.43 -25.23 -36.06
C LYS A 80 -6.57 -25.12 -37.34
N LYS A 81 -7.06 -24.47 -38.41
CA LYS A 81 -6.35 -24.33 -39.69
C LYS A 81 -5.04 -23.52 -39.56
N THR A 82 -4.02 -23.97 -40.29
CA THR A 82 -2.73 -23.28 -40.44
C THR A 82 -2.71 -22.53 -41.77
N ILE A 83 -2.39 -21.23 -41.74
CA ILE A 83 -2.49 -20.34 -42.91
C ILE A 83 -1.22 -19.49 -43.03
N ILE A 84 -0.58 -19.49 -44.20
CA ILE A 84 0.68 -18.79 -44.46
C ILE A 84 0.46 -17.29 -44.78
N SER A 85 -0.55 -16.99 -45.61
CA SER A 85 -0.86 -15.61 -46.04
C SER A 85 -1.53 -14.79 -44.95
N ARG A 86 -1.00 -13.58 -44.68
CA ARG A 86 -1.58 -12.61 -43.74
C ARG A 86 -3.01 -12.24 -44.13
N ASN A 87 -3.21 -11.86 -45.40
CA ASN A 87 -4.50 -11.37 -45.88
C ASN A 87 -5.56 -12.47 -45.84
N TYR A 88 -5.20 -13.70 -46.27
CA TYR A 88 -6.10 -14.84 -46.20
C TYR A 88 -6.41 -15.24 -44.75
N PHE A 89 -5.48 -15.07 -43.79
CA PHE A 89 -5.80 -15.28 -42.38
C PHE A 89 -6.79 -14.23 -41.84
N THR A 90 -6.62 -12.96 -42.20
CA THR A 90 -7.57 -11.89 -41.83
C THR A 90 -8.97 -12.20 -42.37
N GLU A 91 -9.11 -12.47 -43.68
CA GLU A 91 -10.39 -12.90 -44.26
C GLU A 91 -10.95 -14.15 -43.57
N HIS A 92 -10.09 -15.14 -43.31
CA HIS A 92 -10.48 -16.38 -42.69
C HIS A 92 -11.03 -16.17 -41.28
N ILE A 93 -10.40 -15.35 -40.42
CA ILE A 93 -10.91 -15.15 -39.06
C ILE A 93 -12.22 -14.35 -39.03
N HIS A 94 -12.44 -13.42 -39.98
CA HIS A 94 -13.74 -12.79 -40.17
C HIS A 94 -14.81 -13.82 -40.62
N LYS A 95 -14.47 -14.73 -41.54
CA LYS A 95 -15.37 -15.78 -42.05
C LYS A 95 -15.57 -16.96 -41.08
N CYS A 96 -14.67 -17.18 -40.11
CA CYS A 96 -14.66 -18.34 -39.20
C CYS A 96 -15.50 -18.16 -37.90
N GLY A 97 -16.14 -17.00 -37.72
CA GLY A 97 -17.34 -16.84 -36.90
C GLY A 97 -17.27 -17.21 -35.40
N LEU A 98 -16.90 -16.22 -34.57
CA LEU A 98 -17.29 -16.08 -33.15
C LEU A 98 -16.75 -17.10 -32.11
N SER A 99 -17.18 -16.88 -30.86
CA SER A 99 -16.95 -17.66 -29.62
C SER A 99 -15.50 -17.91 -29.18
N LEU A 100 -14.62 -16.91 -29.29
CA LEU A 100 -13.25 -16.93 -28.74
C LEU A 100 -13.19 -16.78 -27.20
N ASN A 101 -13.99 -17.58 -26.48
CA ASN A 101 -14.15 -17.57 -25.02
C ASN A 101 -13.25 -18.60 -24.30
N MET A 102 -12.13 -18.97 -24.92
CA MET A 102 -11.09 -19.75 -24.26
C MET A 102 -10.32 -18.89 -23.26
N GLN A 103 -10.26 -19.35 -22.01
CA GLN A 103 -9.27 -18.87 -21.04
C GLN A 103 -7.86 -19.10 -21.60
N VAL A 104 -6.95 -18.14 -21.38
CA VAL A 104 -5.55 -18.28 -21.80
C VAL A 104 -4.86 -19.32 -20.91
N PRO A 105 -4.30 -20.42 -21.45
CA PRO A 105 -3.60 -21.41 -20.63
C PRO A 105 -2.40 -20.79 -19.92
N SER A 106 -2.39 -20.86 -18.58
CA SER A 106 -1.36 -20.30 -17.71
C SER A 106 -0.08 -21.16 -17.70
N LEU A 107 0.61 -21.20 -18.84
CA LEU A 107 1.92 -21.83 -18.98
C LEU A 107 3.01 -21.07 -18.20
N CYS A 108 3.10 -21.33 -16.89
CA CYS A 108 4.33 -21.58 -16.09
C CYS A 108 4.03 -21.56 -14.57
N THR A 109 3.38 -22.60 -14.04
CA THR A 109 3.72 -23.14 -12.72
C THR A 109 4.52 -24.43 -12.92
N SER A 110 5.70 -24.52 -12.32
CA SER A 110 6.57 -25.69 -12.41
C SER A 110 7.20 -25.98 -11.06
N SER A 111 6.41 -26.55 -10.15
CA SER A 111 6.91 -27.15 -8.92
C SER A 111 7.60 -28.47 -9.25
N MET A 112 8.91 -28.54 -9.06
CA MET A 112 9.64 -29.81 -8.97
C MET A 112 9.99 -30.07 -7.50
N VAL A 113 9.14 -30.87 -6.85
CA VAL A 113 9.43 -31.52 -5.58
C VAL A 113 9.00 -32.98 -5.75
N PRO A 114 9.91 -33.97 -5.66
CA PRO A 114 9.54 -35.38 -5.77
C PRO A 114 8.78 -35.83 -4.53
N SER A 115 7.58 -36.38 -4.72
CA SER A 115 6.82 -37.05 -3.65
C SER A 115 7.26 -38.50 -3.52
N THR A 116 8.11 -38.82 -2.54
CA THR A 116 8.48 -40.20 -2.20
C THR A 116 7.51 -40.79 -1.18
N THR A 117 6.48 -41.50 -1.66
CA THR A 117 5.65 -42.38 -0.83
C THR A 117 6.18 -43.79 -0.97
N THR A 118 6.89 -44.31 0.05
CA THR A 118 7.41 -45.68 0.06
C THR A 118 6.63 -46.56 1.02
N ALA A 119 5.88 -47.51 0.47
CA ALA A 119 5.28 -48.60 1.22
C ALA A 119 6.24 -49.81 1.28
N LEU A 120 6.16 -50.51 2.41
CA LEU A 120 6.76 -51.80 2.78
C LEU A 120 7.24 -52.72 1.63
N CYS A 121 8.48 -53.19 1.76
CA CYS A 121 8.89 -54.54 1.36
C CYS A 121 9.94 -55.07 2.38
N ASN A 122 9.85 -56.35 2.73
CA ASN A 122 10.76 -56.99 3.70
C ASN A 122 12.04 -57.51 3.02
N ASN A 123 13.16 -57.57 3.75
CA ASN A 123 13.81 -58.84 4.13
C ASN A 123 15.15 -58.68 4.88
N SER A 124 15.57 -59.79 5.51
CA SER A 124 16.93 -60.11 6.02
C SER A 124 17.56 -59.23 7.12
N ALA A 125 17.64 -59.82 8.31
CA ALA A 125 18.60 -59.54 9.40
C ALA A 125 19.83 -60.49 9.22
N PRO A 126 20.83 -60.63 10.14
CA PRO A 126 20.91 -60.14 11.52
C PRO A 126 22.29 -59.46 11.84
N PRO A 127 22.94 -59.53 13.03
CA PRO A 127 23.54 -58.33 13.63
C PRO A 127 25.07 -58.43 13.84
N ASN A 128 25.66 -57.43 14.52
CA ASN A 128 26.92 -57.65 15.24
C ASN A 128 27.07 -56.76 16.48
N ASN A 129 27.80 -57.27 17.47
CA ASN A 129 27.93 -56.69 18.81
C ASN A 129 28.88 -55.48 18.88
N THR A 130 28.67 -54.58 19.86
CA THR A 130 29.56 -54.41 21.02
C THR A 130 28.99 -53.41 22.05
N SER A 131 29.64 -53.28 23.21
CA SER A 131 29.08 -52.77 24.47
C SER A 131 29.70 -51.46 24.99
N VAL A 132 28.94 -50.78 25.87
CA VAL A 132 29.33 -50.24 27.21
C VAL A 132 30.83 -50.41 27.57
N THR A 133 31.57 -49.44 28.15
CA THR A 133 31.42 -48.96 29.56
C THR A 133 32.32 -47.75 29.94
N ILE A 134 31.83 -46.94 30.89
CA ILE A 134 32.41 -45.96 31.87
C ILE A 134 33.95 -45.77 31.99
N CYS A 135 34.40 -44.51 32.14
CA CYS A 135 35.31 -43.93 33.18
C CYS A 135 35.19 -42.38 33.09
N SER A 136 34.96 -41.54 34.11
CA SER A 136 35.32 -41.43 35.54
C SER A 136 36.63 -40.68 35.82
N ASP A 137 36.57 -39.60 36.61
CA ASP A 137 37.47 -39.31 37.74
C ASP A 137 36.98 -38.08 38.55
N SER A 138 37.55 -37.86 39.74
CA SER A 138 36.92 -37.12 40.86
C SER A 138 37.87 -36.26 41.70
N ASN A 139 37.30 -35.31 42.47
CA ASN A 139 37.69 -34.75 43.80
C ASN A 139 36.90 -33.41 43.94
N GLY A 140 36.25 -33.02 45.05
CA GLY A 140 36.68 -32.93 46.46
C GLY A 140 36.91 -31.43 46.79
N SER A 141 36.44 -30.81 47.88
CA SER A 141 35.71 -31.28 49.08
C SER A 141 35.05 -30.11 49.84
N ASP A 142 33.92 -30.34 50.50
CA ASP A 142 33.25 -29.46 51.49
C ASP A 142 33.97 -29.47 52.87
N PRO A 143 33.86 -28.45 53.76
CA PRO A 143 32.64 -28.28 54.61
C PRO A 143 32.30 -26.88 55.20
N GLN A 144 31.02 -26.63 55.53
CA GLN A 144 30.53 -26.46 56.94
C GLN A 144 28.99 -26.27 57.04
N CYS A 145 28.43 -26.59 58.22
CA CYS A 145 27.01 -26.54 58.59
C CYS A 145 26.58 -25.14 59.10
N SER A 146 25.33 -24.82 59.51
CA SER A 146 24.22 -25.65 60.03
C SER A 146 22.84 -24.92 60.03
N GLU A 147 21.75 -25.70 59.90
CA GLU A 147 20.44 -25.60 60.62
C GLU A 147 19.61 -24.28 60.55
N ASP A 148 18.30 -24.24 60.30
CA ASP A 148 17.25 -25.23 59.89
C ASP A 148 16.03 -24.41 59.28
N SER A 149 14.76 -24.80 59.05
CA SER A 149 13.96 -25.99 59.43
C SER A 149 12.76 -26.36 58.53
N VAL A 150 12.56 -27.69 58.44
CA VAL A 150 11.32 -28.49 58.67
C VAL A 150 10.01 -27.67 58.89
N THR A 151 8.89 -27.79 58.13
CA THR A 151 8.18 -28.89 57.41
C THR A 151 7.52 -28.39 56.08
N GLY A 152 7.05 -29.18 55.11
CA GLY A 152 7.07 -30.65 54.90
C GLY A 152 5.74 -31.23 54.31
N SER A 153 5.78 -31.77 53.08
CA SER A 153 4.85 -32.80 52.51
C SER A 153 3.33 -32.46 52.35
N LEU A 154 2.51 -33.07 51.46
CA LEU A 154 2.62 -33.83 50.19
C LEU A 154 1.19 -34.03 49.65
N ASN A 155 0.95 -34.05 48.32
CA ASN A 155 0.27 -35.14 47.59
C ASN A 155 -0.27 -34.77 46.20
N VAL A 156 -0.43 -35.80 45.36
CA VAL A 156 -1.02 -35.73 44.00
C VAL A 156 -2.33 -36.52 43.95
N LEU A 157 -3.42 -35.84 43.62
CA LEU A 157 -4.69 -36.42 43.13
C LEU A 157 -5.26 -35.44 42.07
N GLY A 158 -5.85 -35.85 40.94
CA GLY A 158 -6.11 -37.22 40.47
C GLY A 158 -7.60 -37.51 40.22
N ILE A 159 -8.33 -36.65 39.51
CA ILE A 159 -9.77 -36.82 39.22
C ILE A 159 -10.11 -36.65 37.72
N LYS A 160 -11.16 -37.35 37.31
CA LYS A 160 -11.54 -37.71 35.94
C LYS A 160 -12.15 -36.56 35.12
N VAL A 161 -11.91 -36.60 33.80
CA VAL A 161 -12.77 -35.98 32.78
C VAL A 161 -14.18 -36.62 32.85
N LYS A 162 -15.23 -35.81 32.65
CA LYS A 162 -16.59 -36.28 32.34
C LYS A 162 -17.05 -35.71 31.01
N SER A 163 -17.72 -36.54 30.22
CA SER A 163 -18.40 -36.16 28.98
C SER A 163 -19.72 -35.47 29.26
N ALA A 164 -20.12 -34.58 28.34
CA ALA A 164 -21.49 -34.08 28.21
C ALA A 164 -21.97 -34.32 26.77
N SER A 165 -23.27 -34.51 26.59
CA SER A 165 -23.93 -34.77 25.30
C SER A 165 -25.35 -34.19 25.35
N PRO A 166 -26.00 -33.91 24.21
CA PRO A 166 -26.83 -32.70 24.08
C PRO A 166 -28.28 -32.86 24.58
N PRO A 167 -28.95 -31.74 24.92
CA PRO A 167 -30.40 -31.68 25.07
C PRO A 167 -31.12 -31.74 23.71
N SER A 168 -32.35 -32.25 23.72
CA SER A 168 -33.17 -32.49 22.53
C SER A 168 -34.24 -31.42 22.27
N LEU A 169 -34.78 -31.43 21.05
CA LEU A 169 -35.99 -30.69 20.62
C LEU A 169 -37.23 -31.05 21.46
N PRO A 170 -38.21 -30.12 21.53
CA PRO A 170 -39.63 -30.42 21.37
C PRO A 170 -40.19 -29.89 20.03
N ALA A 171 -41.41 -30.29 19.68
CA ALA A 171 -41.97 -30.18 18.33
C ALA A 171 -43.03 -29.07 18.14
N SER A 172 -43.50 -28.95 16.90
CA SER A 172 -44.47 -27.98 16.37
C SER A 172 -45.88 -28.01 16.98
N LEU A 173 -46.54 -26.84 16.99
CA LEU A 173 -47.99 -26.71 16.78
C LEU A 173 -48.30 -25.48 15.89
N THR A 174 -49.54 -25.37 15.40
CA THR A 174 -49.91 -24.61 14.19
C THR A 174 -50.96 -23.51 14.42
N ALA A 175 -50.87 -22.40 13.65
CA ALA A 175 -51.97 -21.61 13.03
C ALA A 175 -53.09 -21.02 13.94
N PRO A 176 -53.70 -19.83 13.64
CA PRO A 176 -54.12 -19.40 12.30
C PRO A 176 -53.87 -17.90 11.97
N VAL A 177 -54.63 -17.35 11.02
CA VAL A 177 -54.39 -16.10 10.27
C VAL A 177 -55.69 -15.25 10.23
N THR A 178 -55.64 -14.05 9.61
CA THR A 178 -56.74 -13.21 9.08
C THR A 178 -57.23 -12.07 10.03
N PRO A 179 -57.93 -11.00 9.55
CA PRO A 179 -57.31 -9.67 9.49
C PRO A 179 -58.25 -8.48 9.86
N SER A 180 -57.80 -7.22 9.68
CA SER A 180 -58.71 -6.08 9.43
C SER A 180 -58.04 -4.84 8.79
N ASN A 181 -58.73 -4.32 7.79
CA ASN A 181 -58.85 -2.94 7.25
C ASN A 181 -57.70 -1.92 7.44
N SER A 182 -57.12 -1.28 6.42
CA SER A 182 -57.61 -0.64 5.18
C SER A 182 -58.27 0.75 5.35
N GLN A 183 -57.61 1.79 4.84
CA GLN A 183 -58.27 2.85 4.04
C GLN A 183 -57.26 3.66 3.22
N ASP A 184 -57.50 3.76 1.91
CA ASP A 184 -56.77 4.63 1.00
C ASP A 184 -57.30 6.07 1.06
N ILE A 185 -56.44 7.07 0.83
CA ILE A 185 -56.83 8.34 0.21
C ILE A 185 -55.85 8.66 -0.92
N LEU A 186 -56.39 8.68 -2.14
CA LEU A 186 -55.76 9.21 -3.35
C LEU A 186 -56.44 10.55 -3.71
N MET A 187 -55.93 11.26 -4.73
CA MET A 187 -56.42 12.52 -5.33
C MET A 187 -55.93 13.84 -4.67
N SER A 188 -55.80 14.97 -5.40
CA SER A 188 -55.45 15.21 -6.82
C SER A 188 -55.22 16.70 -7.09
N VAL A 189 -54.19 17.05 -7.89
CA VAL A 189 -54.13 18.19 -8.86
C VAL A 189 -54.70 19.58 -8.47
N ASN A 190 -53.79 20.56 -8.28
CA ASN A 190 -53.70 21.94 -8.86
C ASN A 190 -54.96 22.77 -9.29
N PRO A 191 -54.87 24.12 -9.48
CA PRO A 191 -53.76 25.07 -9.23
C PRO A 191 -54.15 26.42 -8.54
N THR A 192 -53.20 27.33 -8.24
CA THR A 192 -53.14 28.73 -8.77
C THR A 192 -51.99 29.60 -8.19
N HIS A 193 -51.66 30.67 -8.93
CA HIS A 193 -50.59 31.68 -8.77
C HIS A 193 -50.47 32.34 -7.36
N ASN A 194 -49.30 32.79 -6.88
CA ASN A 194 -48.55 33.92 -7.47
C ASN A 194 -47.02 33.97 -7.21
N ILE A 195 -46.27 34.04 -8.31
CA ILE A 195 -45.20 35.01 -8.66
C ILE A 195 -44.34 35.63 -7.53
N CYS A 196 -43.04 35.33 -7.56
CA CYS A 196 -42.00 36.36 -7.46
C CYS A 196 -40.87 36.06 -8.46
N ALA A 197 -40.26 37.07 -9.10
CA ALA A 197 -39.39 36.87 -10.27
C ALA A 197 -37.88 37.02 -9.94
N GLY A 198 -37.05 36.08 -10.42
CA GLY A 198 -35.65 35.95 -9.99
C GLY A 198 -34.60 35.61 -11.07
N SER A 199 -34.90 35.84 -12.36
CA SER A 199 -33.94 35.83 -13.49
C SER A 199 -32.91 34.68 -13.59
N LEU A 200 -33.24 33.60 -14.30
CA LEU A 200 -32.21 32.70 -14.88
C LEU A 200 -31.35 33.48 -15.90
N LYS A 201 -30.06 33.70 -15.62
CA LYS A 201 -29.07 34.17 -16.60
C LYS A 201 -28.10 33.06 -16.99
N VAL A 202 -28.43 32.35 -18.06
CA VAL A 202 -27.54 31.38 -18.72
C VAL A 202 -26.40 32.12 -19.43
N LEU A 203 -25.31 32.41 -18.70
CA LEU A 203 -24.09 32.97 -19.29
C LEU A 203 -23.26 31.89 -19.98
N THR A 204 -23.68 31.53 -21.20
CA THR A 204 -22.87 30.74 -22.14
C THR A 204 -21.69 31.54 -22.66
N SER A 205 -20.65 31.70 -21.83
CA SER A 205 -19.36 32.25 -22.24
C SER A 205 -18.65 31.27 -23.19
N ARG A 206 -19.05 31.30 -24.48
CA ARG A 206 -18.38 30.55 -25.55
C ARG A 206 -16.88 30.83 -25.46
N PRO A 207 -16.02 29.81 -25.28
CA PRO A 207 -14.60 30.04 -25.05
C PRO A 207 -14.02 30.75 -26.27
N LYS A 208 -13.37 31.90 -26.07
CA LYS A 208 -12.72 32.65 -27.16
C LYS A 208 -11.73 31.73 -27.87
N ARG A 209 -12.10 31.30 -29.07
CA ARG A 209 -11.27 30.47 -29.94
C ARG A 209 -10.26 31.37 -30.67
N ILE A 210 -9.04 30.89 -30.80
CA ILE A 210 -7.92 31.54 -31.43
C ILE A 210 -7.32 30.56 -32.43
N THR A 211 -7.08 31.04 -33.65
CA THR A 211 -6.40 30.30 -34.71
C THR A 211 -4.90 30.25 -34.42
N CYS A 212 -4.28 29.07 -34.44
CA CYS A 212 -2.83 28.97 -34.33
C CYS A 212 -2.15 29.49 -35.60
N CYS A 213 -1.37 30.55 -35.51
CA CYS A 213 -0.67 31.19 -36.64
C CYS A 213 0.32 30.29 -37.40
N PHE A 214 0.72 29.14 -36.83
CA PHE A 214 1.67 28.21 -37.44
C PHE A 214 1.03 27.03 -38.21
N CYS A 215 -0.27 26.75 -38.00
CA CYS A 215 -0.95 25.63 -38.66
C CYS A 215 -2.46 25.84 -38.90
N ASN A 216 -2.96 27.05 -38.67
CA ASN A 216 -4.37 27.46 -38.77
C ASN A 216 -5.38 26.62 -37.96
N LEU A 217 -4.92 25.81 -36.99
CA LEU A 217 -5.81 25.04 -36.13
C LEU A 217 -6.49 25.94 -35.10
N ILE A 218 -7.83 25.91 -35.08
CA ILE A 218 -8.67 26.77 -34.23
C ILE A 218 -8.88 26.12 -32.85
N LEU A 219 -8.36 26.75 -31.79
CA LEU A 219 -8.33 26.19 -30.43
C LEU A 219 -8.81 27.19 -29.37
N ASN A 220 -9.24 26.70 -28.20
CA ASN A 220 -9.60 27.58 -27.07
C ASN A 220 -8.34 28.32 -26.54
N LYS A 221 -8.45 29.60 -26.17
CA LYS A 221 -7.32 30.44 -25.71
C LYS A 221 -6.43 29.75 -24.66
N LYS A 222 -6.98 29.03 -23.67
CA LYS A 222 -6.18 28.32 -22.64
C LYS A 222 -5.29 27.19 -23.19
N ASN A 223 -5.62 26.62 -24.34
CA ASN A 223 -4.88 25.50 -24.95
C ASN A 223 -3.84 25.96 -25.98
N ILE A 224 -3.87 27.23 -26.44
CA ILE A 224 -3.03 27.69 -27.56
C ILE A 224 -1.53 27.63 -27.22
N LYS A 225 -1.15 27.99 -25.98
CA LYS A 225 0.25 27.96 -25.51
C LYS A 225 0.79 26.53 -25.46
N VAL A 226 0.04 25.60 -24.86
CA VAL A 226 0.39 24.17 -24.79
C VAL A 226 0.46 23.54 -26.18
N HIS A 227 -0.42 23.94 -27.11
CA HIS A 227 -0.40 23.46 -28.49
C HIS A 227 0.86 23.92 -29.23
N ILE A 228 1.20 25.21 -29.19
CA ILE A 228 2.43 25.75 -29.80
C ILE A 228 3.66 25.07 -29.19
N GLN A 229 3.70 24.95 -27.85
CA GLN A 229 4.82 24.34 -27.13
C GLN A 229 5.00 22.84 -27.39
N ARG A 230 3.92 22.09 -27.67
CA ARG A 230 4.00 20.65 -28.01
C ARG A 230 4.11 20.32 -29.50
N ARG A 231 3.80 21.26 -30.40
CA ARG A 231 3.66 20.98 -31.85
C ARG A 231 4.46 21.90 -32.78
N HIS A 232 4.99 23.00 -32.28
CA HIS A 232 5.75 23.99 -33.06
C HIS A 232 7.09 24.38 -32.43
N MET A 233 7.23 24.36 -31.10
CA MET A 233 8.52 24.64 -30.42
C MET A 233 9.58 23.54 -30.57
N SER A 234 9.32 22.45 -31.29
CA SER A 234 10.31 21.44 -31.66
C SER A 234 11.00 21.73 -33.00
N ALA A 235 10.90 22.96 -33.54
CA ALA A 235 11.30 23.28 -34.91
C ALA A 235 12.14 24.56 -35.10
N ASN A 236 12.39 25.38 -34.07
CA ASN A 236 13.37 26.47 -34.11
C ASN A 236 13.70 26.99 -32.68
N PRO A 237 14.98 27.08 -32.26
CA PRO A 237 15.34 27.58 -30.91
C PRO A 237 15.27 29.10 -30.73
N ASP A 238 15.60 29.89 -31.76
CA ASP A 238 16.12 31.27 -31.56
C ASP A 238 15.07 32.40 -31.43
N LEU A 239 13.78 32.07 -31.34
CA LEU A 239 12.71 33.07 -31.19
C LEU A 239 12.42 33.43 -29.72
N LEU A 240 13.46 33.92 -29.04
CA LEU A 240 13.37 34.53 -27.70
C LEU A 240 14.10 35.89 -27.58
N GLN A 241 14.21 36.64 -28.68
CA GLN A 241 14.53 38.07 -28.66
C GLN A 241 13.42 38.91 -29.29
N THR A 242 12.49 39.39 -28.45
CA THR A 242 11.94 40.77 -28.37
C THR A 242 10.64 40.77 -27.55
N ASN A 243 10.39 41.87 -26.83
CA ASN A 243 9.10 42.26 -26.23
C ASN A 243 8.43 41.18 -25.33
N GLY A 244 8.55 41.21 -24.00
CA GLY A 244 8.75 42.38 -23.14
C GLY A 244 7.43 43.10 -22.89
N LEU A 245 6.74 42.71 -21.81
CA LEU A 245 5.66 43.48 -21.19
C LEU A 245 5.57 43.07 -19.72
N SER A 246 5.82 44.03 -18.83
CA SER A 246 5.64 43.88 -17.39
C SER A 246 4.15 43.81 -17.04
N HIS A 247 3.81 43.12 -15.94
CA HIS A 247 3.02 43.71 -14.86
C HIS A 247 3.02 42.81 -13.62
N THR A 248 3.61 43.34 -12.55
CA THR A 248 3.24 43.16 -11.13
C THR A 248 2.22 42.08 -10.78
N HIS A 249 2.68 41.00 -10.15
CA HIS A 249 2.26 40.62 -8.79
C HIS A 249 3.29 39.65 -8.19
N ALA A 250 3.99 40.06 -7.15
CA ALA A 250 4.79 39.14 -6.34
C ALA A 250 3.87 38.38 -5.40
N ALA A 251 3.69 37.08 -5.63
CA ALA A 251 3.03 36.16 -4.71
C ALA A 251 4.09 35.32 -4.01
N SER A 252 4.04 35.26 -2.68
CA SER A 252 4.93 34.44 -1.86
C SER A 252 4.53 32.97 -1.93
N GLY A 253 5.07 32.24 -2.91
CA GLY A 253 5.08 30.77 -2.87
C GLY A 253 6.17 30.29 -1.92
N ASN A 254 5.87 29.37 -1.01
CA ASN A 254 6.89 28.80 -0.14
C ASN A 254 7.75 27.80 -0.91
N MET A 255 8.97 27.53 -0.41
CA MET A 255 9.86 26.53 -1.00
C MET A 255 9.19 25.14 -1.02
N GLU A 256 8.42 24.84 0.02
CA GLU A 256 7.70 23.61 0.23
C GLU A 256 6.59 23.38 -0.81
N ASP A 257 5.93 24.45 -1.27
CA ASP A 257 4.90 24.39 -2.31
C ASP A 257 5.53 24.01 -3.65
N LEU A 258 6.68 24.62 -3.99
CA LEU A 258 7.46 24.29 -5.20
C LEU A 258 8.01 22.87 -5.17
N VAL A 259 8.43 22.37 -4.00
CA VAL A 259 8.86 20.97 -3.82
C VAL A 259 7.68 19.99 -3.94
N ALA A 260 6.48 20.35 -3.46
CA ALA A 260 5.27 19.56 -3.61
C ALA A 260 4.72 19.55 -5.05
N GLU A 261 4.87 20.66 -5.80
CA GLU A 261 4.67 20.68 -7.25
C GLU A 261 5.68 19.77 -7.98
N GLY A 262 6.91 19.68 -7.48
CA GLY A 262 7.99 18.86 -8.03
C GLY A 262 7.85 17.34 -7.89
N ILE A 263 6.92 16.81 -7.09
CA ILE A 263 6.76 15.35 -6.96
C ILE A 263 6.21 14.73 -8.25
N THR A 264 7.01 13.85 -8.86
CA THR A 264 6.66 13.12 -10.09
C THR A 264 6.42 11.63 -9.84
N LEU A 265 5.60 11.00 -10.69
CA LEU A 265 5.41 9.54 -10.69
C LEU A 265 6.74 8.78 -10.81
N LYS A 266 7.75 9.34 -11.50
CA LYS A 266 9.08 8.74 -11.59
C LYS A 266 9.75 8.67 -10.21
N MET A 267 9.81 9.78 -9.48
CA MET A 267 10.40 9.82 -8.13
C MET A 267 9.73 8.82 -7.18
N LEU A 268 8.42 8.66 -7.27
CA LEU A 268 7.67 7.69 -6.47
C LEU A 268 8.02 6.24 -6.84
N ASN A 269 8.23 5.92 -8.12
CA ASN A 269 8.70 4.59 -8.54
C ASN A 269 10.17 4.35 -8.17
N ASP A 270 11.06 5.34 -8.37
CA ASP A 270 12.46 5.26 -7.95
C ASP A 270 12.56 4.98 -6.42
N ALA A 271 11.76 5.68 -5.63
CA ALA A 271 11.66 5.47 -4.18
C ALA A 271 11.05 4.11 -3.84
N ARG A 272 10.00 3.66 -4.57
CA ARG A 272 9.43 2.32 -4.40
C ARG A 272 10.47 1.23 -4.64
N GLU A 273 11.23 1.30 -5.72
CA GLU A 273 12.31 0.35 -6.03
C GLU A 273 13.38 0.36 -4.94
N THR A 274 13.78 1.54 -4.47
CA THR A 274 14.71 1.74 -3.34
C THR A 274 14.21 1.08 -2.05
N VAL A 275 12.90 1.17 -1.75
CA VAL A 275 12.28 0.55 -0.57
C VAL A 275 12.19 -0.97 -0.71
N MET A 276 11.77 -1.48 -1.87
CA MET A 276 11.62 -2.92 -2.13
C MET A 276 12.95 -3.68 -2.23
N SER A 277 14.03 -2.99 -2.62
CA SER A 277 15.40 -3.52 -2.66
C SER A 277 16.20 -3.28 -1.36
N SER A 278 15.60 -2.61 -0.36
CA SER A 278 16.31 -2.20 0.84
C SER A 278 16.73 -3.41 1.69
N PRO A 279 18.02 -3.52 2.08
CA PRO A 279 18.52 -4.63 2.90
C PRO A 279 17.98 -4.60 4.34
N LEU A 280 17.25 -3.55 4.74
CA LEU A 280 16.43 -3.51 5.94
C LEU A 280 15.33 -4.59 5.98
N GLY A 281 15.02 -5.22 4.85
CA GLY A 281 14.05 -6.32 4.78
C GLY A 281 12.60 -5.83 4.87
N VAL A 282 12.29 -4.77 4.11
CA VAL A 282 10.91 -4.28 3.93
C VAL A 282 10.14 -5.29 3.08
N ILE A 283 8.93 -5.65 3.52
CA ILE A 283 8.08 -6.61 2.80
C ILE A 283 6.90 -5.92 2.12
N LYS A 284 6.41 -6.51 1.02
CA LYS A 284 5.05 -6.24 0.53
C LYS A 284 4.06 -6.87 1.52
N THR A 285 3.44 -6.06 2.36
CA THR A 285 2.52 -6.53 3.41
C THR A 285 1.22 -7.08 2.81
N PRO A 286 0.54 -8.03 3.50
CA PRO A 286 -0.76 -8.51 3.05
C PRO A 286 -1.82 -7.40 2.97
N MET A 287 -2.85 -7.65 2.17
CA MET A 287 -4.10 -6.90 2.21
C MET A 287 -5.25 -7.90 2.31
N ILE A 288 -6.04 -7.82 3.38
CA ILE A 288 -7.26 -8.62 3.52
C ILE A 288 -8.27 -8.09 2.51
N LEU A 289 -8.87 -8.97 1.71
CA LEU A 289 -9.87 -8.63 0.70
C LEU A 289 -11.25 -9.04 1.20
N TRP A 290 -12.28 -8.22 0.94
CA TRP A 290 -13.67 -8.44 1.41
C TRP A 290 -13.72 -8.78 2.90
N SER A 291 -13.17 -7.87 3.70
CA SER A 291 -12.80 -8.10 5.10
C SER A 291 -13.99 -8.47 6.00
N GLN A 292 -15.23 -8.15 5.58
CA GLN A 292 -16.47 -8.63 6.20
C GLN A 292 -16.65 -10.16 6.19
N THR A 293 -15.88 -10.89 5.37
CA THR A 293 -15.84 -12.37 5.36
C THR A 293 -14.93 -12.95 6.45
N THR A 294 -14.07 -12.12 7.05
CA THR A 294 -13.01 -12.52 7.99
C THR A 294 -13.16 -11.84 9.36
N LEU A 295 -13.70 -10.62 9.39
CA LEU A 295 -14.05 -9.87 10.59
C LEU A 295 -15.58 -9.63 10.62
N PRO A 296 -16.23 -9.61 11.79
CA PRO A 296 -17.65 -9.29 11.94
C PRO A 296 -17.90 -7.78 11.72
N LEU A 297 -17.84 -7.34 10.46
CA LEU A 297 -17.87 -5.93 10.06
C LEU A 297 -19.19 -5.56 9.38
N HIS A 298 -20.04 -4.84 10.10
CA HIS A 298 -21.31 -4.33 9.61
C HIS A 298 -21.16 -2.95 8.94
N VAL A 299 -20.49 -2.91 7.79
CA VAL A 299 -20.27 -1.67 7.01
C VAL A 299 -20.79 -1.82 5.56
N PRO A 300 -21.41 -0.79 4.96
CA PRO A 300 -22.19 -0.91 3.71
C PRO A 300 -21.34 -0.94 2.43
N CYS A 301 -20.04 -1.20 2.53
CA CYS A 301 -19.06 -1.13 1.43
C CYS A 301 -18.38 -2.49 1.19
N ASN A 302 -17.39 -2.57 0.31
CA ASN A 302 -16.42 -3.67 0.28
C ASN A 302 -15.16 -3.21 1.03
N ALA A 303 -14.85 -3.77 2.19
CA ALA A 303 -13.74 -3.32 3.03
C ALA A 303 -12.45 -4.10 2.76
N TYR A 304 -11.31 -3.41 2.62
CA TYR A 304 -10.00 -4.00 2.36
C TYR A 304 -8.97 -3.50 3.39
N LEU A 305 -8.36 -4.38 4.19
CA LEU A 305 -7.44 -3.98 5.27
C LEU A 305 -5.98 -4.18 4.84
N LYS A 306 -5.22 -3.09 4.66
CA LYS A 306 -3.79 -3.11 4.32
C LYS A 306 -2.95 -3.17 5.60
N LEU A 307 -2.24 -4.29 5.80
CA LEU A 307 -1.66 -4.69 7.09
C LEU A 307 -0.23 -4.15 7.32
N GLU A 308 -0.07 -2.84 7.44
CA GLU A 308 1.24 -2.24 7.77
C GLU A 308 1.69 -2.48 9.22
N ASN A 309 0.78 -2.89 10.11
CA ASN A 309 1.12 -3.48 11.42
C ASN A 309 2.01 -4.74 11.31
N MET A 310 1.91 -5.50 10.21
CA MET A 310 2.76 -6.68 9.94
C MET A 310 4.10 -6.33 9.26
N GLN A 311 4.37 -5.05 8.99
CA GLN A 311 5.62 -4.61 8.35
C GLN A 311 6.83 -4.83 9.28
N LYS A 312 8.04 -4.91 8.71
CA LYS A 312 9.30 -4.89 9.47
C LYS A 312 9.32 -3.74 10.48
N THR A 313 9.77 -4.00 11.70
CA THR A 313 9.70 -3.10 12.88
C THR A 313 8.29 -2.86 13.47
N GLY A 314 7.22 -3.39 12.85
CA GLY A 314 5.84 -3.33 13.34
C GLY A 314 5.01 -2.14 12.85
N SER A 315 5.46 -1.42 11.81
CA SER A 315 4.72 -0.29 11.23
C SER A 315 5.23 0.11 9.84
N PHE A 316 4.45 0.91 9.12
CA PHE A 316 4.84 1.53 7.84
C PHE A 316 6.14 2.36 7.87
N LYS A 317 6.59 2.80 9.06
CA LYS A 317 7.67 3.80 9.20
C LYS A 317 8.99 3.35 8.56
N ILE A 318 9.30 2.06 8.57
CA ILE A 318 10.50 1.49 7.95
C ILE A 318 10.61 1.79 6.45
N ARG A 319 9.49 1.99 5.74
CA ARG A 319 9.48 2.31 4.30
C ARG A 319 10.05 3.70 4.01
N GLY A 320 9.68 4.69 4.83
CA GLY A 320 10.21 6.04 4.71
C GLY A 320 11.68 6.09 5.13
N VAL A 321 12.01 5.40 6.23
CA VAL A 321 13.40 5.25 6.72
C VAL A 321 14.29 4.57 5.68
N ALA A 322 13.82 3.52 4.99
CA ALA A 322 14.58 2.84 3.95
C ALA A 322 15.02 3.78 2.82
N ASN A 323 14.13 4.63 2.31
CA ASN A 323 14.48 5.61 1.28
C ASN A 323 15.31 6.77 1.85
N GLN A 324 14.97 7.32 3.04
CA GLN A 324 15.79 8.35 3.71
C GLN A 324 17.25 7.92 3.87
N PHE A 325 17.48 6.71 4.39
CA PHE A 325 18.82 6.16 4.59
C PHE A 325 19.49 5.88 3.25
N ALA A 326 18.85 5.19 2.30
CA ALA A 326 19.47 4.92 0.99
C ALA A 326 19.92 6.20 0.24
N ARG A 327 19.25 7.33 0.48
CA ARG A 327 19.57 8.65 -0.08
C ARG A 327 20.67 9.40 0.68
N ARG A 328 21.12 8.92 1.85
CA ARG A 328 22.04 9.60 2.78
C ARG A 328 23.13 8.69 3.40
N SER A 329 23.14 7.38 3.13
CA SER A 329 23.75 6.35 4.00
C SER A 329 25.29 6.33 4.08
N SER A 330 26.00 7.06 3.22
CA SER A 330 27.47 7.04 3.17
C SER A 330 28.09 7.83 4.33
N GLY A 331 28.33 7.16 5.47
CA GLY A 331 29.08 7.71 6.61
C GLY A 331 28.32 8.71 7.50
N GLY A 332 27.01 8.86 7.30
CA GLY A 332 26.20 9.84 8.03
C GLY A 332 26.18 9.66 9.55
N HIS A 333 26.30 10.78 10.27
CA HIS A 333 25.95 10.90 11.67
C HIS A 333 24.52 11.46 11.75
N PHE A 334 23.55 10.69 12.23
CA PHE A 334 22.13 11.06 12.13
C PHE A 334 21.49 11.38 13.48
N VAL A 335 20.66 12.42 13.51
CA VAL A 335 19.81 12.74 14.67
C VAL A 335 18.33 12.70 14.28
N THR A 336 17.45 12.31 15.20
CA THR A 336 16.00 12.45 15.02
C THR A 336 15.25 12.66 16.33
N LEU A 337 14.00 13.10 16.24
CA LEU A 337 13.08 13.33 17.35
C LEU A 337 11.91 12.33 17.24
N SER A 338 11.96 11.22 17.98
CA SER A 338 10.83 10.27 18.08
C SER A 338 11.01 9.18 19.15
N ALA A 339 10.11 9.15 20.14
CA ALA A 339 9.99 8.02 21.09
C ALA A 339 9.28 6.78 20.52
N GLY A 340 8.80 6.81 19.28
CA GLY A 340 7.82 5.86 18.74
C GLY A 340 8.30 5.08 17.52
N ASN A 341 7.34 4.71 16.67
CA ASN A 341 7.56 3.87 15.48
C ASN A 341 8.64 4.38 14.52
N TYR A 342 8.82 5.70 14.40
CA TYR A 342 9.92 6.25 13.63
C TYR A 342 11.27 6.03 14.34
N GLY A 343 11.39 6.35 15.63
CA GLY A 343 12.60 6.10 16.42
C GLY A 343 13.04 4.63 16.40
N LYS A 344 12.09 3.69 16.56
CA LYS A 344 12.34 2.24 16.41
C LYS A 344 12.84 1.87 15.01
N SER A 345 12.26 2.45 13.96
CA SER A 345 12.67 2.21 12.56
C SER A 345 14.06 2.76 12.26
N PHE A 346 14.32 4.00 12.70
CA PHE A 346 15.59 4.71 12.60
C PHE A 346 16.72 3.96 13.33
N ALA A 347 16.45 3.47 14.55
CA ALA A 347 17.39 2.71 15.35
C ALA A 347 17.78 1.39 14.68
N TYR A 348 16.78 0.64 14.19
CA TYR A 348 16.98 -0.58 13.42
C TYR A 348 17.80 -0.33 12.14
N ALA A 349 17.49 0.74 11.39
CA ALA A 349 18.23 1.11 10.19
C ALA A 349 19.68 1.51 10.50
N SER A 350 19.90 2.29 11.56
CA SER A 350 21.23 2.73 11.99
C SER A 350 22.12 1.55 12.38
N LYS A 351 21.58 0.58 13.13
CA LYS A 351 22.26 -0.69 13.44
C LYS A 351 22.65 -1.46 12.18
N HIS A 352 21.73 -1.54 11.22
CA HIS A 352 21.93 -2.29 9.98
C HIS A 352 23.03 -1.66 9.09
N TYR A 353 22.95 -0.35 8.85
CA TYR A 353 23.94 0.38 8.04
C TYR A 353 25.22 0.75 8.80
N ARG A 354 25.32 0.43 10.11
CA ARG A 354 26.44 0.77 11.01
C ARG A 354 26.72 2.28 11.09
N THR A 355 25.70 3.11 10.94
CA THR A 355 25.80 4.57 11.01
C THR A 355 25.64 5.04 12.45
N LYS A 356 26.39 6.08 12.86
CA LYS A 356 26.19 6.70 14.17
C LYS A 356 24.81 7.37 14.21
N GLY A 357 24.06 7.18 15.29
CA GLY A 357 22.69 7.67 15.42
C GLY A 357 22.36 8.11 16.85
N LYS A 358 21.59 9.19 16.98
CA LYS A 358 21.02 9.71 18.22
C LYS A 358 19.51 9.92 18.07
N VAL A 359 18.72 9.39 19.00
CA VAL A 359 17.28 9.68 19.10
C VAL A 359 17.05 10.59 20.30
N VAL A 360 16.61 11.81 20.04
CA VAL A 360 16.10 12.74 21.04
C VAL A 360 14.64 12.39 21.32
N MET A 361 14.25 12.37 22.59
CA MET A 361 12.87 12.10 22.98
C MET A 361 12.47 12.78 24.30
N PRO A 362 11.15 13.01 24.53
CA PRO A 362 10.68 13.52 25.81
C PRO A 362 11.12 12.64 26.99
N GLU A 363 11.46 13.25 28.11
CA GLU A 363 11.73 12.54 29.36
C GLU A 363 10.51 11.74 29.86
N ASN A 364 9.28 12.23 29.62
CA ASN A 364 8.04 11.53 29.95
C ASN A 364 7.68 10.38 28.98
N ALA A 365 8.50 10.13 27.95
CA ALA A 365 8.32 8.95 27.10
C ALA A 365 8.55 7.66 27.90
N PRO A 366 7.75 6.59 27.69
CA PRO A 366 7.89 5.34 28.42
C PRO A 366 9.31 4.76 28.32
N ILE A 367 9.91 4.44 29.47
CA ILE A 367 11.30 3.96 29.56
C ILE A 367 11.56 2.69 28.72
N SER A 368 10.55 1.84 28.56
CA SER A 368 10.59 0.67 27.68
C SER A 368 10.83 1.03 26.20
N ARG A 369 10.30 2.16 25.71
CA ARG A 369 10.53 2.66 24.35
C ARG A 369 11.98 3.18 24.20
N ALA A 370 12.51 3.87 25.21
CA ALA A 370 13.91 4.31 25.25
C ALA A 370 14.89 3.12 25.26
N LEU A 371 14.70 2.15 26.16
CA LEU A 371 15.52 0.94 26.26
C LEU A 371 15.48 0.09 24.98
N LEU A 372 14.30 -0.05 24.36
CA LEU A 372 14.16 -0.73 23.07
C LEU A 372 14.98 -0.04 21.98
N ILE A 373 14.95 1.30 21.93
CA ILE A 373 15.72 2.08 20.94
C ILE A 373 17.24 1.96 21.22
N GLN A 374 17.66 2.05 22.48
CA GLN A 374 19.06 1.82 22.90
C GLN A 374 19.56 0.40 22.57
N SER A 375 18.71 -0.63 22.62
CA SER A 375 19.08 -2.02 22.29
C SER A 375 19.54 -2.22 20.83
N PHE A 376 19.28 -1.26 19.95
CA PHE A 376 19.84 -1.24 18.61
C PHE A 376 21.30 -0.75 18.56
N GLY A 377 21.86 -0.22 19.64
CA GLY A 377 23.22 0.31 19.68
C GLY A 377 23.32 1.76 19.21
N ILE A 378 22.27 2.56 19.43
CA ILE A 378 22.26 4.00 19.16
C ILE A 378 22.05 4.80 20.44
N GLU A 379 22.46 6.06 20.43
CA GLU A 379 22.31 6.97 21.55
C GLU A 379 20.85 7.41 21.72
N VAL A 380 20.43 7.62 22.97
CA VAL A 380 19.12 8.18 23.31
C VAL A 380 19.30 9.31 24.31
N GLU A 381 18.91 10.52 23.89
CA GLU A 381 18.95 11.73 24.72
C GLU A 381 17.51 12.03 25.18
N ARG A 382 17.25 11.93 26.50
CA ARG A 382 15.94 12.21 27.12
C ARG A 382 15.98 13.58 27.78
N VAL A 383 15.09 14.48 27.35
CA VAL A 383 15.03 15.87 27.85
C VAL A 383 13.58 16.33 28.04
N PRO A 384 13.33 17.40 28.84
CA PRO A 384 12.02 18.04 28.91
C PRO A 384 11.50 18.44 27.52
N THR A 385 10.18 18.31 27.30
CA THR A 385 9.55 18.56 26.00
C THR A 385 9.89 19.93 25.35
N PRO A 386 10.02 21.05 26.09
CA PRO A 386 10.45 22.32 25.50
C PRO A 386 11.84 22.26 24.85
N CYS A 387 12.78 21.54 25.45
CA CYS A 387 14.19 21.51 25.06
C CYS A 387 14.50 20.61 23.85
N LEU A 388 13.52 19.87 23.33
CA LEU A 388 13.74 18.89 22.25
C LEU A 388 14.33 19.52 20.99
N MET A 389 13.84 20.70 20.60
CA MET A 389 14.31 21.39 19.40
C MET A 389 15.67 22.07 19.60
N ASP A 390 16.00 22.45 20.83
CA ASP A 390 17.32 22.99 21.18
C ASP A 390 18.38 21.89 21.06
N VAL A 391 18.09 20.69 21.57
CA VAL A 391 18.96 19.51 21.40
C VAL A 391 19.14 19.14 19.93
N ILE A 392 18.07 19.11 19.13
CA ILE A 392 18.18 18.87 17.67
C ILE A 392 19.05 19.96 17.02
N SER A 393 18.88 21.22 17.39
CA SER A 393 19.67 22.34 16.87
C SER A 393 21.15 22.20 17.24
N ARG A 394 21.46 21.88 18.50
CA ARG A 394 22.80 21.58 19.02
C ARG A 394 23.45 20.43 18.26
N CYS A 395 22.74 19.32 18.06
CA CYS A 395 23.21 18.16 17.30
C CYS A 395 23.53 18.51 15.84
N VAL A 396 22.71 19.33 15.17
CA VAL A 396 22.94 19.74 13.78
C VAL A 396 24.08 20.76 13.66
N GLN A 397 24.12 21.76 14.54
CA GLN A 397 25.04 22.90 14.44
C GLN A 397 26.43 22.58 15.00
N GLU A 398 26.53 21.83 16.10
CA GLU A 398 27.79 21.52 16.78
C GLU A 398 28.30 20.12 16.41
N GLU A 399 27.50 19.08 16.69
CA GLU A 399 27.86 17.66 16.42
C GLU A 399 27.81 17.28 14.92
N LYS A 400 27.46 18.24 14.05
CA LYS A 400 27.33 18.12 12.58
C LYS A 400 26.43 16.96 12.12
N MET A 401 25.40 16.66 12.90
CA MET A 401 24.46 15.58 12.62
C MET A 401 23.46 16.00 11.55
N THR A 402 23.11 15.07 10.65
CA THR A 402 22.00 15.25 9.72
C THR A 402 20.69 14.90 10.42
N PHE A 403 19.79 15.87 10.57
CA PHE A 403 18.45 15.64 11.13
C PHE A 403 17.57 14.89 10.11
N LEU A 404 17.04 13.73 10.50
CA LEU A 404 16.06 12.99 9.72
C LEU A 404 14.66 13.21 10.30
N HIS A 405 13.81 13.95 9.60
CA HIS A 405 12.47 14.25 10.09
C HIS A 405 11.56 13.02 9.99
N SER A 406 10.79 12.78 11.04
CA SER A 406 9.87 11.64 11.17
C SER A 406 8.56 11.74 10.37
N TYR A 407 8.31 12.86 9.66
CA TYR A 407 7.16 13.07 8.76
C TYR A 407 7.36 14.16 7.69
N ASN A 408 8.03 15.27 8.00
CA ASN A 408 8.25 16.39 7.06
C ASN A 408 9.60 16.25 6.31
N ASP A 409 9.76 15.18 5.53
CA ASP A 409 10.95 14.89 4.71
C ASP A 409 10.51 14.26 3.38
N LEU A 410 11.03 14.75 2.26
CA LEU A 410 10.65 14.31 0.91
C LEU A 410 10.97 12.82 0.64
N ASP A 411 12.13 12.33 1.08
CA ASP A 411 12.50 10.93 0.90
C ASP A 411 11.68 10.00 1.79
N LEU A 412 11.29 10.47 2.98
CA LEU A 412 10.35 9.75 3.83
C LEU A 412 8.98 9.59 3.15
N ILE A 413 8.42 10.69 2.67
CA ILE A 413 7.10 10.75 2.02
C ILE A 413 7.09 9.88 0.76
N THR A 414 8.11 10.01 -0.09
CA THR A 414 8.24 9.19 -1.31
C THR A 414 8.55 7.72 -1.00
N GLY A 415 9.20 7.40 0.13
CA GLY A 415 9.32 6.02 0.62
C GLY A 415 7.98 5.43 1.09
N HIS A 416 7.15 6.23 1.78
CA HIS A 416 5.79 5.84 2.18
C HIS A 416 4.83 5.63 0.99
N ALA A 417 5.07 6.28 -0.15
CA ALA A 417 4.35 6.07 -1.41
C ALA A 417 4.35 4.60 -1.89
N SER A 418 5.33 3.79 -1.47
CA SER A 418 5.34 2.33 -1.73
C SER A 418 4.08 1.60 -1.27
N VAL A 419 3.41 2.07 -0.20
CA VAL A 419 2.13 1.49 0.26
C VAL A 419 1.02 1.70 -0.76
N GLY A 420 0.94 2.90 -1.37
CA GLY A 420 -0.07 3.22 -2.40
C GLY A 420 0.08 2.36 -3.65
N PHE A 421 1.30 2.12 -4.13
CA PHE A 421 1.54 1.19 -5.24
C PHE A 421 1.17 -0.25 -4.90
N GLU A 422 1.43 -0.71 -3.68
CA GLU A 422 1.03 -2.06 -3.26
C GLU A 422 -0.48 -2.24 -3.15
N ILE A 423 -1.22 -1.18 -2.80
CA ILE A 423 -2.69 -1.14 -2.86
C ILE A 423 -3.14 -1.27 -4.31
N LEU A 424 -2.63 -0.45 -5.23
CA LEU A 424 -3.00 -0.51 -6.66
C LEU A 424 -2.63 -1.83 -7.35
N GLU A 425 -1.61 -2.56 -6.85
CA GLU A 425 -1.31 -3.90 -7.35
C GLU A 425 -2.26 -5.00 -6.86
N ALA A 426 -3.01 -4.77 -5.78
CA ALA A 426 -4.00 -5.70 -5.24
C ALA A 426 -5.44 -5.32 -5.65
N LEU A 427 -5.72 -4.01 -5.75
CA LEU A 427 -6.97 -3.42 -6.18
C LEU A 427 -6.66 -2.21 -7.09
N PRO A 428 -6.61 -2.36 -8.42
CA PRO A 428 -6.13 -1.32 -9.34
C PRO A 428 -6.96 -0.04 -9.43
N TYR A 429 -8.22 -0.09 -8.99
CA TYR A 429 -9.15 1.05 -8.98
C TYR A 429 -9.93 1.04 -7.66
N PRO A 430 -9.33 1.48 -6.54
CA PRO A 430 -10.05 1.64 -5.28
C PRO A 430 -10.95 2.88 -5.37
N ASP A 431 -12.19 2.78 -4.92
CA ASP A 431 -13.10 3.93 -4.90
C ASP A 431 -12.74 4.93 -3.80
N VAL A 432 -12.31 4.40 -2.64
CA VAL A 432 -11.94 5.18 -1.45
C VAL A 432 -10.71 4.57 -0.78
N VAL A 433 -9.79 5.42 -0.30
CA VAL A 433 -8.67 5.00 0.56
C VAL A 433 -8.62 5.84 1.83
N VAL A 434 -8.57 5.20 3.00
CA VAL A 434 -8.61 5.81 4.33
C VAL A 434 -7.29 5.56 5.05
N VAL A 435 -6.65 6.63 5.53
CA VAL A 435 -5.25 6.60 5.99
C VAL A 435 -5.08 7.34 7.31
N CYS A 436 -4.45 6.71 8.30
CA CYS A 436 -4.10 7.39 9.55
C CYS A 436 -3.18 8.59 9.29
N CYS A 437 -3.52 9.74 9.85
CA CYS A 437 -2.78 10.98 9.73
C CYS A 437 -2.32 11.45 11.12
N GLY A 438 -1.18 12.13 11.10
CA GLY A 438 -0.73 13.02 12.17
C GLY A 438 0.05 14.12 11.45
N GLY A 439 1.37 13.99 11.40
CA GLY A 439 2.23 14.88 10.60
C GLY A 439 2.11 14.72 9.07
N GLY A 440 1.02 14.13 8.56
CA GLY A 440 0.70 13.95 7.14
C GLY A 440 1.54 12.96 6.32
N GLY A 441 2.79 12.66 6.70
CA GLY A 441 3.77 12.02 5.79
C GLY A 441 3.36 10.67 5.16
N LEU A 442 2.53 9.86 5.82
CA LEU A 442 1.97 8.63 5.23
C LEU A 442 0.88 8.96 4.20
N LEU A 443 -0.11 9.76 4.61
CA LEU A 443 -1.24 10.21 3.82
C LEU A 443 -0.77 10.88 2.53
N ALA A 444 0.16 11.83 2.62
CA ALA A 444 0.76 12.52 1.48
C ALA A 444 1.42 11.56 0.47
N GLY A 445 2.22 10.59 0.96
CA GLY A 445 2.90 9.60 0.11
C GLY A 445 1.93 8.66 -0.60
N VAL A 446 0.94 8.13 0.14
CA VAL A 446 -0.10 7.26 -0.41
C VAL A 446 -0.98 8.00 -1.42
N ALA A 447 -1.41 9.22 -1.10
CA ALA A 447 -2.27 10.03 -1.96
C ALA A 447 -1.55 10.41 -3.27
N ALA A 448 -0.30 10.86 -3.19
CA ALA A 448 0.51 11.14 -4.37
C ALA A 448 0.73 9.88 -5.24
N ALA A 449 0.98 8.71 -4.64
CA ALA A 449 1.13 7.45 -5.39
C ALA A 449 -0.13 7.08 -6.17
N ILE A 450 -1.30 7.20 -5.55
CA ILE A 450 -2.59 6.83 -6.14
C ILE A 450 -2.97 7.80 -7.25
N LYS A 451 -3.05 9.10 -6.95
CA LYS A 451 -3.47 10.12 -7.93
C LYS A 451 -2.50 10.18 -9.13
N LEU A 452 -1.17 10.16 -8.90
CA LEU A 452 -0.19 10.20 -10.00
C LEU A 452 -0.12 8.90 -10.81
N SER A 453 -0.67 7.78 -10.32
CA SER A 453 -0.82 6.54 -11.11
C SER A 453 -2.03 6.56 -12.06
N GLY A 454 -2.80 7.66 -12.10
CA GLY A 454 -3.97 7.83 -12.96
C GLY A 454 -5.31 7.49 -12.29
N CYS A 455 -5.32 7.21 -10.99
CA CYS A 455 -6.53 6.99 -10.21
C CYS A 455 -7.11 8.33 -9.74
N GLU A 456 -7.49 9.20 -10.68
CA GLU A 456 -7.95 10.57 -10.38
C GLU A 456 -9.26 10.58 -9.56
N ASP A 457 -10.18 9.65 -9.85
CA ASP A 457 -11.50 9.54 -9.20
C ASP A 457 -11.47 8.89 -7.80
N THR A 458 -10.37 8.24 -7.40
CA THR A 458 -10.25 7.64 -6.05
C THR A 458 -10.28 8.74 -4.99
N ARG A 459 -11.27 8.74 -4.10
CA ARG A 459 -11.31 9.67 -2.96
C ARG A 459 -10.38 9.18 -1.85
N ILE A 460 -9.69 10.10 -1.18
CA ILE A 460 -8.67 9.76 -0.19
C ILE A 460 -8.93 10.57 1.07
N TYR A 461 -9.09 9.90 2.21
CA TYR A 461 -9.41 10.52 3.49
C TYR A 461 -8.27 10.33 4.48
N GLY A 462 -7.79 11.43 5.06
CA GLY A 462 -6.90 11.41 6.21
C GLY A 462 -7.69 11.32 7.51
N VAL A 463 -7.23 10.56 8.50
CA VAL A 463 -7.91 10.43 9.79
C VAL A 463 -7.00 10.85 10.94
N GLU A 464 -7.42 11.83 11.73
CA GLU A 464 -6.76 12.28 12.97
C GLU A 464 -7.68 12.07 14.18
N PRO A 465 -7.14 11.88 15.40
CA PRO A 465 -7.95 11.97 16.61
C PRO A 465 -8.34 13.43 16.88
N GLU A 466 -9.54 13.66 17.42
CA GLU A 466 -10.06 15.01 17.73
C GLU A 466 -9.10 15.84 18.60
N GLY A 467 -8.44 15.21 19.57
CA GLY A 467 -7.47 15.85 20.46
C GLY A 467 -6.09 16.16 19.85
N ALA A 468 -5.81 15.76 18.60
CA ALA A 468 -4.56 16.09 17.90
C ALA A 468 -4.76 16.37 16.39
N CYS A 469 -5.85 17.05 16.06
CA CYS A 469 -6.33 17.36 14.71
C CYS A 469 -5.50 18.44 13.95
N THR A 470 -4.18 18.29 13.89
CA THR A 470 -3.25 19.27 13.29
C THR A 470 -3.48 19.52 11.80
N MET A 471 -3.65 18.46 11.00
CA MET A 471 -3.82 18.55 9.54
C MET A 471 -5.25 19.01 9.20
N TYR A 472 -6.25 18.58 9.95
CA TYR A 472 -7.64 19.06 9.83
C TYR A 472 -7.72 20.58 10.04
N LYS A 473 -7.12 21.10 11.12
CA LYS A 473 -7.03 22.56 11.33
C LYS A 473 -6.20 23.25 10.24
N SER A 474 -5.15 22.59 9.73
CA SER A 474 -4.34 23.13 8.63
C SER A 474 -5.13 23.29 7.33
N PHE A 475 -6.07 22.39 7.04
CA PHE A 475 -7.00 22.51 5.90
C PHE A 475 -7.95 23.71 6.06
N ILE A 476 -8.46 23.95 7.28
CA ILE A 476 -9.34 25.09 7.59
C ILE A 476 -8.59 26.42 7.51
N GLU A 477 -7.42 26.53 8.14
CA GLU A 477 -6.59 27.74 8.15
C GLU A 477 -5.77 27.94 6.86
N LYS A 478 -5.78 26.95 5.95
CA LYS A 478 -5.08 26.94 4.65
C LYS A 478 -3.57 27.12 4.74
N LYS A 479 -2.97 26.68 5.85
CA LYS A 479 -1.53 26.72 6.15
C LYS A 479 -1.22 25.58 7.15
N PRO A 480 0.02 25.11 7.27
CA PRO A 480 0.40 24.20 8.36
C PRO A 480 0.22 24.86 9.73
N VAL A 481 -0.42 24.17 10.68
CA VAL A 481 -0.62 24.66 12.06
C VAL A 481 -0.12 23.69 13.11
N GLY A 482 0.03 24.19 14.34
CA GLY A 482 0.36 23.41 15.53
C GLY A 482 -0.64 23.58 16.67
N MET A 483 -0.61 22.64 17.63
CA MET A 483 -1.43 22.66 18.84
C MET A 483 -0.80 21.79 19.94
N ASP A 484 -1.32 21.93 21.17
CA ASP A 484 -1.08 21.00 22.28
C ASP A 484 -1.84 19.68 22.04
N SER A 485 -1.23 18.81 21.23
CA SER A 485 -1.79 17.55 20.74
C SER A 485 -1.83 16.45 21.80
N LYS A 486 -3.03 15.94 22.13
CA LYS A 486 -3.25 14.89 23.15
C LYS A 486 -4.26 13.85 22.65
N SER A 487 -3.85 12.58 22.66
CA SER A 487 -4.69 11.41 22.34
C SER A 487 -3.96 10.12 22.76
N ILE A 488 -4.70 9.05 23.06
CA ILE A 488 -4.15 7.69 23.18
C ILE A 488 -3.39 7.26 21.92
N ALA A 489 -3.79 7.78 20.75
CA ALA A 489 -3.12 7.58 19.47
C ALA A 489 -1.86 8.44 19.35
N SER A 490 -0.93 8.32 20.31
CA SER A 490 0.31 9.12 20.43
C SER A 490 1.19 9.18 19.16
N GLY A 491 1.16 8.16 18.29
CA GLY A 491 1.83 8.19 16.98
C GLY A 491 1.17 9.09 15.92
N LEU A 492 -0.05 9.56 16.18
CA LEU A 492 -0.82 10.53 15.39
C LEU A 492 -0.86 11.92 16.05
N ALA A 493 -0.18 12.13 17.18
CA ALA A 493 -0.22 13.36 17.97
C ALA A 493 1.09 14.18 17.93
N PRO A 494 1.59 14.62 16.75
CA PRO A 494 2.68 15.58 16.71
C PRO A 494 2.18 16.97 17.15
N PRO A 495 3.09 17.87 17.56
CA PRO A 495 2.72 19.25 17.89
C PRO A 495 2.35 20.11 16.66
N PHE A 496 2.63 19.66 15.42
CA PHE A 496 2.29 20.38 14.19
C PHE A 496 2.14 19.48 12.96
N ALA A 497 1.37 19.95 11.98
CA ALA A 497 1.31 19.37 10.64
C ALA A 497 2.58 19.70 9.83
N GLY A 498 3.18 18.71 9.16
CA GLY A 498 4.33 18.96 8.30
C GLY A 498 3.97 19.77 7.06
N ALA A 499 4.78 20.75 6.69
CA ALA A 499 4.53 21.62 5.54
C ALA A 499 4.54 20.90 4.18
N LEU A 500 5.53 20.05 3.91
CA LEU A 500 5.59 19.24 2.69
C LEU A 500 4.41 18.25 2.61
N PRO A 501 4.06 17.50 3.67
CA PRO A 501 2.82 16.74 3.71
C PRO A 501 1.56 17.57 3.51
N TYR A 502 1.44 18.75 4.12
CA TYR A 502 0.26 19.61 3.99
C TYR A 502 0.02 20.02 2.52
N ALA A 503 1.04 20.53 1.83
CA ALA A 503 0.92 20.94 0.42
C ALA A 503 0.54 19.77 -0.52
N LEU A 504 1.04 18.56 -0.22
CA LEU A 504 0.67 17.35 -0.95
C LEU A 504 -0.75 16.86 -0.61
N CYS A 505 -1.17 16.97 0.65
CA CYS A 505 -2.53 16.62 1.07
C CYS A 505 -3.55 17.56 0.42
N GLN A 506 -3.31 18.89 0.45
CA GLN A 506 -4.15 19.90 -0.21
C GLN A 506 -4.39 19.63 -1.71
N LYS A 507 -3.46 18.92 -2.36
CA LYS A 507 -3.50 18.59 -3.80
C LYS A 507 -4.12 17.22 -4.13
N TYR A 508 -4.11 16.27 -3.19
CA TYR A 508 -4.42 14.86 -3.49
C TYR A 508 -5.41 14.17 -2.52
N VAL A 509 -5.73 14.80 -1.39
CA VAL A 509 -6.65 14.28 -0.35
C VAL A 509 -7.98 15.00 -0.48
N GLU A 510 -9.07 14.26 -0.31
CA GLU A 510 -10.45 14.74 -0.40
C GLU A 510 -10.80 15.59 0.83
N GLU A 511 -10.61 15.01 2.02
CA GLU A 511 -10.98 15.61 3.30
C GLU A 511 -10.15 15.02 4.45
N MET A 512 -10.08 15.77 5.55
CA MET A 512 -9.58 15.30 6.84
C MET A 512 -10.77 14.95 7.73
N VAL A 513 -10.79 13.74 8.29
CA VAL A 513 -11.87 13.18 9.11
C VAL A 513 -11.38 13.02 10.54
N LEU A 514 -12.25 13.27 11.51
CA LEU A 514 -11.95 13.14 12.94
C LEU A 514 -12.63 11.93 13.57
N VAL A 515 -11.96 11.36 14.56
CA VAL A 515 -12.46 10.28 15.44
C VAL A 515 -12.14 10.58 16.91
N THR A 516 -12.97 10.08 17.82
CA THR A 516 -12.72 10.18 19.27
C THR A 516 -11.70 9.14 19.74
N ASP A 517 -11.08 9.37 20.90
CA ASP A 517 -10.22 8.35 21.52
C ASP A 517 -10.99 7.07 21.86
N ASP A 518 -12.29 7.15 22.20
CA ASP A 518 -13.12 5.97 22.51
C ASP A 518 -13.54 5.18 21.26
N GLU A 519 -13.73 5.85 20.12
CA GLU A 519 -13.85 5.18 18.81
C GLU A 519 -12.55 4.43 18.45
N ILE A 520 -11.39 5.01 18.79
CA ILE A 520 -10.07 4.39 18.59
C ILE A 520 -9.88 3.17 19.52
N LYS A 521 -10.25 3.25 20.81
CA LYS A 521 -10.26 2.09 21.73
C LYS A 521 -11.13 0.96 21.17
N SER A 522 -12.37 1.29 20.82
CA SER A 522 -13.33 0.35 20.23
C SER A 522 -12.78 -0.34 18.97
N ALA A 523 -12.07 0.41 18.13
CA ALA A 523 -11.38 -0.12 16.96
C ALA A 523 -10.23 -1.07 17.30
N VAL A 524 -9.37 -0.75 18.29
CA VAL A 524 -8.31 -1.67 18.77
C VAL A 524 -8.93 -2.97 19.27
N CYS A 525 -9.99 -2.89 20.05
CA CYS A 525 -10.62 -4.06 20.66
C CYS A 525 -11.37 -4.93 19.64
N ALA A 526 -12.01 -4.33 18.63
CA ALA A 526 -12.59 -5.06 17.50
C ALA A 526 -11.53 -5.77 16.64
N LEU A 527 -10.40 -5.11 16.37
CA LEU A 527 -9.27 -5.71 15.63
C LEU A 527 -8.62 -6.85 16.41
N TYR A 528 -8.41 -6.67 17.73
CA TYR A 528 -7.86 -7.72 18.60
C TYR A 528 -8.79 -8.93 18.72
N LYS A 529 -10.11 -8.71 18.86
CA LYS A 529 -11.13 -9.79 18.85
C LYS A 529 -11.17 -10.56 17.51
N ALA A 530 -10.66 -9.97 16.42
CA ALA A 530 -10.45 -10.62 15.13
C ALA A 530 -9.01 -11.15 14.90
N GLY A 531 -8.17 -11.20 15.93
CA GLY A 531 -6.80 -11.73 15.86
C GLY A 531 -5.75 -10.76 15.29
N LEU A 532 -6.10 -9.49 15.05
CA LEU A 532 -5.18 -8.46 14.55
C LEU A 532 -4.68 -7.56 15.68
N VAL A 533 -3.40 -7.71 16.05
CA VAL A 533 -2.73 -6.78 16.98
C VAL A 533 -2.39 -5.48 16.24
N VAL A 534 -3.01 -4.38 16.67
CA VAL A 534 -2.92 -3.05 16.06
C VAL A 534 -2.85 -2.02 17.18
N GLU A 535 -1.97 -1.02 17.05
CA GLU A 535 -1.84 0.07 18.04
C GLU A 535 -2.94 1.14 17.84
N PRO A 536 -3.24 2.04 18.80
CA PRO A 536 -4.28 3.06 18.64
C PRO A 536 -4.05 3.99 17.43
N SER A 537 -2.80 4.35 17.15
CA SER A 537 -2.40 5.08 15.93
C SER A 537 -2.48 4.24 14.64
N GLY A 538 -2.49 2.91 14.78
CA GLY A 538 -2.70 1.96 13.70
C GLY A 538 -4.18 1.78 13.37
N SER A 539 -5.09 1.93 14.33
CA SER A 539 -6.51 1.64 14.19
C SER A 539 -7.38 2.83 13.79
N ALA A 540 -6.91 4.09 13.90
CA ALA A 540 -7.74 5.28 13.64
C ALA A 540 -8.46 5.28 12.28
N ALA A 541 -7.80 4.88 11.18
CA ALA A 541 -8.45 4.76 9.87
C ALA A 541 -9.56 3.70 9.82
N PHE A 542 -9.47 2.66 10.65
CA PHE A 542 -10.52 1.66 10.84
C PHE A 542 -11.64 2.18 11.75
N ALA A 543 -11.31 2.93 12.81
CA ALA A 543 -12.28 3.62 13.65
C ALA A 543 -13.20 4.53 12.82
N ALA A 544 -12.64 5.31 11.88
CA ALA A 544 -13.43 6.16 10.99
C ALA A 544 -14.36 5.37 10.06
N LEU A 545 -13.93 4.19 9.57
CA LEU A 545 -14.78 3.33 8.75
C LEU A 545 -15.95 2.75 9.56
N VAL A 546 -15.68 2.15 10.74
CA VAL A 546 -16.73 1.43 11.49
C VAL A 546 -17.71 2.36 12.21
N ASN A 547 -17.30 3.60 12.52
CA ASN A 547 -18.18 4.64 13.07
C ASN A 547 -18.81 5.54 12.00
N ASN A 548 -18.86 5.08 10.74
CA ASN A 548 -19.51 5.76 9.60
C ASN A 548 -19.02 7.20 9.33
N ARG A 549 -17.77 7.53 9.70
CA ARG A 549 -17.19 8.88 9.52
C ARG A 549 -16.72 9.16 8.08
N ILE A 550 -16.80 8.19 7.17
CA ILE A 550 -16.38 8.31 5.76
C ILE A 550 -17.63 8.37 4.85
N PRO A 551 -17.87 9.46 4.10
CA PRO A 551 -19.13 9.66 3.37
C PRO A 551 -19.26 8.81 2.09
N ASP A 552 -20.50 8.56 1.67
CA ASP A 552 -20.92 7.90 0.43
C ASP A 552 -20.30 6.52 0.11
N ILE A 553 -19.81 5.78 1.10
CA ILE A 553 -19.09 4.51 0.91
C ILE A 553 -19.95 3.32 0.45
N THR A 554 -21.28 3.46 0.39
CA THR A 554 -22.22 2.38 0.06
C THR A 554 -21.89 1.71 -1.28
N GLY A 555 -21.69 0.39 -1.27
CA GLY A 555 -21.33 -0.42 -2.45
C GLY A 555 -19.90 -0.21 -2.99
N ARG A 556 -19.12 0.73 -2.43
CA ARG A 556 -17.79 1.11 -2.93
C ARG A 556 -16.68 0.22 -2.37
N ASN A 557 -15.54 0.16 -3.06
CA ASN A 557 -14.34 -0.53 -2.60
C ASN A 557 -13.48 0.41 -1.75
N VAL A 558 -13.47 0.18 -0.43
CA VAL A 558 -12.83 1.05 0.57
C VAL A 558 -11.59 0.35 1.14
N VAL A 559 -10.42 0.92 0.91
CA VAL A 559 -9.15 0.43 1.48
C VAL A 559 -8.83 1.20 2.76
N VAL A 560 -8.55 0.49 3.85
CA VAL A 560 -8.14 1.06 5.14
C VAL A 560 -6.72 0.60 5.45
N ILE A 561 -5.85 1.52 5.84
CA ILE A 561 -4.45 1.22 6.19
C ILE A 561 -4.31 1.07 7.71
N LEU A 562 -4.07 -0.16 8.17
CA LEU A 562 -3.76 -0.46 9.57
C LEU A 562 -2.27 -0.16 9.82
N SER A 563 -1.97 1.05 10.28
CA SER A 563 -0.63 1.64 10.08
C SER A 563 0.50 1.04 10.94
N GLY A 564 0.18 0.54 12.13
CA GLY A 564 1.16 0.01 13.09
C GLY A 564 0.56 -0.94 14.13
N GLY A 565 1.42 -1.74 14.76
CA GLY A 565 1.05 -2.74 15.77
C GLY A 565 1.98 -2.77 16.99
N ASN A 566 2.72 -1.68 17.25
CA ASN A 566 3.72 -1.61 18.32
C ASN A 566 3.10 -1.17 19.66
N ILE A 567 2.07 -1.89 20.09
CA ILE A 567 1.40 -1.71 21.38
C ILE A 567 2.06 -2.58 22.46
N ALA A 568 2.22 -2.07 23.68
CA ALA A 568 2.66 -2.90 24.81
C ALA A 568 1.54 -3.83 25.29
N LYS A 569 1.86 -4.93 25.99
CA LYS A 569 0.84 -5.81 26.59
C LYS A 569 -0.10 -5.03 27.51
N ASP A 570 0.48 -4.23 28.40
CA ASP A 570 -0.25 -3.54 29.46
C ASP A 570 -1.11 -2.38 28.88
N GLU A 571 -0.58 -1.71 27.85
CA GLU A 571 -1.26 -0.73 27.00
C GLU A 571 -2.46 -1.37 26.28
N LEU A 572 -2.29 -2.56 25.69
CA LEU A 572 -3.38 -3.31 25.05
C LEU A 572 -4.45 -3.76 26.06
N THR A 573 -4.07 -4.27 27.23
CA THR A 573 -5.04 -4.65 28.26
C THR A 573 -5.82 -3.47 28.82
N SER A 574 -5.27 -2.25 28.80
CA SER A 574 -5.97 -1.03 29.26
C SER A 574 -7.13 -0.58 28.35
N PHE A 575 -7.39 -1.31 27.26
CA PHE A 575 -8.55 -1.10 26.38
C PHE A 575 -9.53 -2.28 26.37
N LEU A 576 -9.14 -3.44 26.90
CA LEU A 576 -9.84 -4.73 26.73
C LEU A 576 -10.85 -5.03 27.83
N ASP A 577 -11.74 -4.07 28.09
CA ASP A 577 -12.97 -4.24 28.88
C ASP A 577 -14.20 -4.36 27.94
#